data_AF-A0A7V5P901-F1
#
_entry.id   AF-A0A7V5P901-F1
#
_cell.length_a   1.000
_cell.length_b   1.000
_cell.length_c   1.000
_cell.angle_alpha   90.00
_cell.angle_beta   90.00
_cell.angle_gamma   90.00
#
_symmetry.space_group_name_H-M   'P 1'
#
loop_
_entity.id
_entity.type
_entity.pdbx_description
1 polymer ?
#
loop_
_entity_poly.entity_id
_entity_poly.type
_entity_poly.pdbx_seq_one_letter_code
_entity_poly.pdbx_strand_id
1 'polypeptide(L)'
;MFKRILIAYSGSIASEHALKLAFELARLSGASLTALSVEEKLPAYAASVGEVEEAKLQMDAYFSRLQEEAQVRARSAGVTLDTIVLAGQAAQTIVRYADEEGFDLIVVGADGGRGLGGTADRVAELAHCPVLIARSSLLAIQVRDVMSKDVAAVPPGAPLAELVELLVERQLKAVPVVEAGKLVGIVTGGDLLQRAGMGLRLSLQRSLPPEMVAELAQSLASGGKTAADVMSAPVVSIREKARVAEAVRLMTDKRLKRLPVVDERGALVGMVSRFDVLAAFAGLTGTEATLPAAGVTLPSTAGDLMFREVPTTTPDASVSEVLRKLVSTPLRRVVVVDASRHVLGIIIDSSLLARLQHQAEPGTLRAFLSFLSRPSEVDFDISGTAADVMERRVYMVRQDAPLSEVLQMMLANRVKRLVVVDSERRLVGMVDRDSLLRAISRGIASR
;
A
#
# COMPACT_ATOMS: atom_id res chain seq x y z
N MET A 1 -9.06 37.37 17.02
CA MET A 1 -8.06 36.72 16.15
C MET A 1 -7.30 35.74 17.04
N PHE A 2 -7.12 34.49 16.61
CA PHE A 2 -6.51 33.43 17.43
C PHE A 2 -5.05 33.76 17.76
N LYS A 3 -4.60 33.40 18.97
CA LYS A 3 -3.25 33.65 19.48
C LYS A 3 -2.46 32.36 19.68
N ARG A 4 -3.12 31.24 20.00
CA ARG A 4 -2.50 29.94 20.29
C ARG A 4 -3.29 28.83 19.64
N ILE A 5 -2.74 28.27 18.56
CA ILE A 5 -3.38 27.22 17.77
C ILE A 5 -2.76 25.87 18.13
N LEU A 6 -3.61 24.91 18.49
CA LEU A 6 -3.24 23.51 18.66
C LEU A 6 -3.67 22.71 17.43
N ILE A 7 -2.77 21.99 16.77
CA ILE A 7 -3.09 21.04 15.70
C ILE A 7 -2.91 19.61 16.19
N ALA A 8 -3.97 18.81 16.13
CA ALA A 8 -3.87 17.37 16.34
C ALA A 8 -3.22 16.71 15.11
N TYR A 9 -2.04 16.14 15.30
CA TYR A 9 -1.20 15.67 14.21
C TYR A 9 -0.80 14.20 14.39
N SER A 10 -1.27 13.35 13.48
CA SER A 10 -1.03 11.90 13.49
C SER A 10 -0.22 11.39 12.30
N GLY A 11 0.10 12.28 11.34
CA GLY A 11 0.68 11.90 10.05
C GLY A 11 -0.32 11.31 9.06
N SER A 12 -1.60 11.23 9.43
CA SER A 12 -2.65 10.89 8.47
C SER A 12 -2.84 12.01 7.46
N ILE A 13 -3.35 11.68 6.27
CA ILE A 13 -3.60 12.64 5.18
C ILE A 13 -4.56 13.76 5.62
N ALA A 14 -5.55 13.45 6.46
CA ALA A 14 -6.41 14.49 7.00
C ALA A 14 -5.70 15.40 8.00
N SER A 15 -4.86 14.83 8.89
CA SER A 15 -4.06 15.64 9.81
C SER A 15 -3.00 16.48 9.08
N GLU A 16 -2.49 16.00 7.95
CA GLU A 16 -1.58 16.74 7.05
C GLU A 16 -2.25 17.94 6.39
N HIS A 17 -3.48 17.75 5.90
CA HIS A 17 -4.29 18.84 5.37
C HIS A 17 -4.63 19.87 6.46
N ALA A 18 -4.99 19.39 7.65
CA ALA A 18 -5.22 20.22 8.82
C ALA A 18 -3.97 21.02 9.22
N LEU A 19 -2.79 20.41 9.17
CA LEU A 19 -1.51 21.08 9.44
C LEU A 19 -1.23 22.21 8.43
N LYS A 20 -1.49 22.00 7.13
CA LYS A 20 -1.35 23.06 6.11
C LYS A 20 -2.27 24.25 6.39
N LEU A 21 -3.54 24.00 6.73
CA LEU A 21 -4.48 25.05 7.10
C LEU A 21 -4.05 25.77 8.39
N ALA A 22 -3.51 25.03 9.35
CA ALA A 22 -2.99 25.61 10.59
C ALA A 22 -1.78 26.54 10.32
N PHE A 23 -0.90 26.19 9.37
CA PHE A 23 0.18 27.11 8.93
C PHE A 23 -0.38 28.39 8.31
N GLU A 24 -1.38 28.29 7.44
CA GLU A 24 -2.01 29.47 6.83
C GLU A 24 -2.66 30.36 7.88
N LEU A 25 -3.38 29.78 8.84
CA LEU A 25 -4.00 30.51 9.94
C LEU A 25 -2.97 31.17 10.83
N ALA A 26 -1.94 30.45 11.26
CA ALA A 26 -0.86 31.00 12.09
C ALA A 26 -0.16 32.18 11.39
N ARG A 27 0.08 32.08 10.08
CA ARG A 27 0.67 33.17 9.28
C ARG A 27 -0.26 34.39 9.18
N LEU A 28 -1.56 34.17 9.00
CA LEU A 28 -2.55 35.25 8.88
C LEU A 28 -2.85 35.93 10.23
N SER A 29 -2.78 35.18 11.34
CA SER A 29 -3.11 35.69 12.68
C SER A 29 -1.91 36.07 13.53
N GLY A 30 -0.70 35.67 13.14
CA GLY A 30 0.49 35.78 13.98
C GLY A 30 0.44 34.88 15.23
N ALA A 31 -0.38 33.83 15.22
CA ALA A 31 -0.52 32.91 16.35
C ALA A 31 0.70 31.99 16.51
N SER A 32 0.97 31.58 17.75
CA SER A 32 1.84 30.42 17.98
C SER A 32 1.11 29.14 17.57
N LEU A 33 1.87 28.18 17.05
CA LEU A 33 1.34 26.91 16.56
C LEU A 33 2.05 25.75 17.25
N THR A 34 1.27 24.84 17.82
CA THR A 34 1.77 23.62 18.45
C THR A 34 1.12 22.40 17.81
N ALA A 35 1.93 21.44 17.35
CA ALA A 35 1.48 20.13 16.89
C ALA A 35 1.54 19.10 18.03
N LEU A 36 0.37 18.56 18.37
CA LEU A 36 0.23 17.49 19.36
C LEU A 36 -0.01 16.16 18.65
N SER A 37 0.88 15.21 18.90
CA SER A 37 0.69 13.80 18.54
C SER A 37 0.27 13.01 19.77
N VAL A 38 -0.75 12.16 19.64
CA VAL A 38 -1.22 11.31 20.75
C VAL A 38 -0.85 9.86 20.49
N GLU A 39 -0.17 9.25 21.45
CA GLU A 39 0.17 7.83 21.46
C GLU A 39 -0.95 7.03 22.15
N GLU A 40 -1.78 6.33 21.35
CA GLU A 40 -2.82 5.42 21.83
C GLU A 40 -2.23 4.02 22.09
N LYS A 41 -1.71 3.81 23.31
CA LYS A 41 -1.22 2.56 23.97
C LYS A 41 -0.62 1.39 23.15
N LEU A 42 0.50 0.91 23.71
CA LEU A 42 1.26 -0.33 23.51
C LEU A 42 0.44 -1.60 23.14
N PRO A 43 1.02 -2.55 22.37
CA PRO A 43 0.33 -3.72 21.85
C PRO A 43 -0.33 -4.58 22.94
N ALA A 44 -1.57 -5.01 22.69
CA ALA A 44 -2.42 -5.73 23.65
C ALA A 44 -1.92 -7.14 24.04
N TYR A 45 -0.83 -7.62 23.46
CA TYR A 45 -0.20 -8.91 23.77
C TYR A 45 1.30 -8.82 23.47
N ALA A 46 2.10 -8.40 24.44
CA ALA A 46 3.54 -8.66 24.43
C ALA A 46 3.81 -9.84 25.36
N ALA A 47 4.35 -10.92 24.81
CA ALA A 47 4.66 -12.14 25.54
C ALA A 47 5.92 -11.97 26.41
N SER A 48 6.72 -10.92 26.20
CA SER A 48 7.93 -10.63 26.96
C SER A 48 8.19 -9.13 27.16
N VAL A 49 9.01 -8.79 28.17
CA VAL A 49 9.46 -7.40 28.45
C VAL A 49 10.25 -6.81 27.28
N GLY A 50 11.02 -7.63 26.56
CA GLY A 50 11.78 -7.19 25.38
C GLY A 50 10.90 -6.72 24.21
N GLU A 51 9.76 -7.39 23.98
CA GLU A 51 8.80 -6.98 22.94
C GLU A 51 8.13 -5.63 23.27
N VAL A 52 7.94 -5.32 24.56
CA VAL A 52 7.40 -4.02 25.01
C VAL A 52 8.41 -2.91 24.79
N GLU A 53 9.68 -3.15 25.13
CA GLU A 53 10.77 -2.18 24.93
C GLU A 53 11.01 -1.91 23.44
N GLU A 54 11.04 -2.95 22.59
CA GLU A 54 11.13 -2.78 21.14
C GLU A 54 9.94 -2.01 20.55
N ALA A 55 8.71 -2.34 20.96
CA ALA A 55 7.52 -1.62 20.49
C ALA A 55 7.55 -0.14 20.89
N LYS A 56 8.01 0.17 22.11
CA LYS A 56 8.17 1.55 22.59
C LYS A 56 9.24 2.30 21.79
N LEU A 57 10.41 1.71 21.58
CA LEU A 57 11.49 2.29 20.76
C LEU A 57 11.02 2.58 19.33
N GLN A 58 10.22 1.67 18.74
CA GLN A 58 9.64 1.88 17.41
C GLN A 58 8.63 3.03 17.38
N MET A 59 7.81 3.17 18.43
CA MET A 59 6.82 4.24 18.56
C MET A 59 7.49 5.60 18.75
N ASP A 60 8.49 5.68 19.63
CA ASP A 60 9.31 6.87 19.86
C ASP A 60 9.99 7.33 18.56
N ALA A 61 10.57 6.39 17.81
CA ALA A 61 11.19 6.67 16.52
C ALA A 61 10.19 7.07 15.43
N TYR A 62 8.94 6.61 15.51
CA TYR A 62 7.87 7.04 14.59
C TYR A 62 7.46 8.48 14.87
N PHE A 63 7.12 8.81 16.12
CA PHE A 63 6.67 10.15 16.47
C PHE A 63 7.79 11.19 16.35
N SER A 64 9.04 10.83 16.64
CA SER A 64 10.19 11.75 16.44
C SER A 64 10.33 12.15 14.97
N ARG A 65 10.30 11.16 14.05
CA ARG A 65 10.33 11.44 12.60
C ARG A 65 9.12 12.27 12.15
N LEU A 66 7.94 11.93 12.65
CA LEU A 66 6.72 12.64 12.34
C LEU A 66 6.81 14.13 12.72
N GLN A 67 7.36 14.42 13.90
CA GLN A 67 7.58 15.79 14.38
C GLN A 67 8.65 16.53 13.57
N GLU A 68 9.79 15.89 13.28
CA GLU A 68 10.84 16.48 12.43
C GLU A 68 10.29 16.89 11.07
N GLU A 69 9.49 16.02 10.43
CA GLU A 69 8.84 16.33 9.16
C GLU A 69 7.91 17.54 9.27
N ALA A 70 7.09 17.60 10.33
CA ALA A 70 6.19 18.73 10.54
C ALA A 70 6.96 20.05 10.72
N GLN A 71 8.08 20.03 11.46
CA GLN A 71 8.93 21.20 11.64
C GLN A 71 9.60 21.63 10.34
N VAL A 72 10.09 20.69 9.52
CA VAL A 72 10.65 21.00 8.18
C VAL A 72 9.60 21.70 7.31
N ARG A 73 8.35 21.23 7.34
CA ARG A 73 7.26 21.85 6.59
C ARG A 73 6.89 23.23 7.14
N ALA A 74 6.87 23.40 8.46
CA ALA A 74 6.63 24.69 9.09
C ALA A 74 7.68 25.72 8.70
N ARG A 75 8.97 25.35 8.73
CA ARG A 75 10.08 26.19 8.24
C ARG A 75 9.90 26.58 6.78
N SER A 76 9.50 25.62 5.93
CA SER A 76 9.23 25.87 4.52
C SER A 76 8.03 26.80 4.28
N ALA A 77 7.07 26.82 5.21
CA ALA A 77 5.90 27.71 5.20
C ALA A 77 6.16 29.06 5.88
N GLY A 78 7.32 29.27 6.50
CA GLY A 78 7.65 30.49 7.24
C GLY A 78 6.93 30.59 8.60
N VAL A 79 6.60 29.46 9.23
CA VAL A 79 5.89 29.39 10.51
C VAL A 79 6.77 28.65 11.54
N THR A 80 6.79 29.15 12.77
CA THR A 80 7.40 28.44 13.91
C THR A 80 6.40 27.41 14.43
N LEU A 81 6.83 26.15 14.58
CA LEU A 81 6.00 25.05 15.05
C LEU A 81 6.66 24.37 16.25
N ASP A 82 5.97 24.42 17.40
CA ASP A 82 6.30 23.59 18.55
C ASP A 82 5.68 22.19 18.37
N THR A 83 6.33 21.15 18.88
CA THR A 83 5.86 19.77 18.73
C THR A 83 5.86 19.05 20.07
N ILE A 84 4.79 18.33 20.38
CA ILE A 84 4.66 17.55 21.62
C ILE A 84 4.03 16.18 21.35
N VAL A 85 4.46 15.16 22.09
CA VAL A 85 3.85 13.83 22.10
C VAL A 85 3.29 13.56 23.48
N LEU A 86 2.03 13.13 23.57
CA LEU A 86 1.39 12.73 24.83
C LEU A 86 0.77 11.34 24.69
N ALA A 87 0.87 10.52 25.74
CA ALA A 87 0.18 9.23 25.78
C ALA A 87 -1.28 9.41 26.26
N GLY A 88 -2.21 8.67 25.65
CA GLY A 88 -3.62 8.61 26.09
C GLY A 88 -4.60 8.36 24.95
N GLN A 89 -5.89 8.49 25.22
CA GLN A 89 -6.92 8.44 24.17
C GLN A 89 -6.94 9.77 23.41
N ALA A 90 -6.87 9.74 22.08
CA ALA A 90 -6.62 10.91 21.24
C ALA A 90 -7.51 12.11 21.59
N ALA A 91 -8.84 11.95 21.51
CA ALA A 91 -9.76 13.07 21.72
C ALA A 91 -9.66 13.67 23.14
N GLN A 92 -9.56 12.84 24.17
CA GLN A 92 -9.47 13.30 25.56
C GLN A 92 -8.14 14.01 25.83
N THR A 93 -7.04 13.45 25.33
CA THR A 93 -5.71 14.03 25.50
C THR A 93 -5.59 15.38 24.77
N ILE A 94 -6.14 15.49 23.56
CA ILE A 94 -6.15 16.74 22.79
C ILE A 94 -6.90 17.84 23.54
N VAL A 95 -8.12 17.56 24.00
CA VAL A 95 -8.95 18.55 24.70
C VAL A 95 -8.33 18.95 26.02
N ARG A 96 -7.91 17.97 26.84
CA ARG A 96 -7.25 18.24 28.12
C ARG A 96 -6.03 19.14 27.96
N TYR A 97 -5.16 18.81 27.00
CA TYR A 97 -3.96 19.60 26.76
C TYR A 97 -4.28 21.01 26.24
N ALA A 98 -5.30 21.14 25.37
CA ALA A 98 -5.77 22.44 24.90
C ALA A 98 -6.22 23.34 26.05
N ASP A 99 -6.96 22.78 27.02
CA ASP A 99 -7.46 23.49 28.18
C ASP A 99 -6.36 23.86 29.18
N GLU A 100 -5.50 22.88 29.54
CA GLU A 100 -4.40 23.07 30.51
C GLU A 100 -3.41 24.14 30.04
N GLU A 101 -3.11 24.15 28.75
CA GLU A 101 -2.18 25.10 28.16
C GLU A 101 -2.85 26.38 27.63
N GLY A 102 -4.18 26.49 27.64
CA GLY A 102 -4.89 27.70 27.22
C GLY A 102 -4.79 28.01 25.71
N PHE A 103 -5.00 26.99 24.86
CA PHE A 103 -5.13 27.17 23.41
C PHE A 103 -6.51 27.73 23.04
N ASP A 104 -6.55 28.66 22.09
CA ASP A 104 -7.79 29.36 21.69
C ASP A 104 -8.37 28.88 20.35
N LEU A 105 -7.72 27.91 19.71
CA LEU A 105 -8.22 27.15 18.56
C LEU A 105 -7.62 25.74 18.55
N ILE A 106 -8.46 24.73 18.36
CA ILE A 106 -8.01 23.38 17.99
C ILE A 106 -8.26 23.15 16.51
N VAL A 107 -7.27 22.68 15.77
CA VAL A 107 -7.40 22.24 14.38
C VAL A 107 -7.29 20.72 14.35
N VAL A 108 -8.25 20.06 13.71
CA VAL A 108 -8.29 18.60 13.55
C VAL A 108 -8.59 18.24 12.10
N GLY A 109 -7.92 17.21 11.58
CA GLY A 109 -8.27 16.61 10.29
C GLY A 109 -9.47 15.69 10.40
N ALA A 110 -10.37 15.70 9.41
CA ALA A 110 -11.46 14.73 9.32
C ALA A 110 -11.48 14.00 7.96
N ASP A 111 -11.63 12.67 8.05
CA ASP A 111 -11.65 11.73 6.95
C ASP A 111 -13.05 11.65 6.31
N GLY A 112 -13.53 12.75 5.71
CA GLY A 112 -14.65 12.86 4.75
C GLY A 112 -16.05 12.29 5.08
N GLY A 113 -16.24 11.50 6.13
CA GLY A 113 -17.55 11.08 6.63
C GLY A 113 -18.27 12.19 7.37
N ARG A 114 -19.61 12.23 7.29
CA ARG A 114 -20.46 12.86 8.30
C ARG A 114 -20.99 11.74 9.21
N GLY A 115 -20.09 11.04 9.89
CA GLY A 115 -20.44 10.03 10.88
C GLY A 115 -20.18 10.58 12.29
N LEU A 116 -20.97 10.17 13.28
CA LEU A 116 -20.69 10.44 14.69
C LEU A 116 -19.67 9.39 15.17
N GLY A 117 -18.50 9.81 15.64
CA GLY A 117 -17.59 8.94 16.41
C GLY A 117 -16.11 9.00 16.06
N GLY A 118 -15.68 9.79 15.07
CA GLY A 118 -14.25 9.99 14.79
C GLY A 118 -13.57 10.88 15.83
N THR A 119 -12.23 10.88 15.88
CA THR A 119 -11.46 11.75 16.78
C THR A 119 -11.83 13.22 16.60
N ALA A 120 -12.02 13.68 15.35
CA ALA A 120 -12.44 15.05 15.06
C ALA A 120 -13.83 15.38 15.64
N ASP A 121 -14.80 14.47 15.52
CA ASP A 121 -16.14 14.67 16.07
C ASP A 121 -16.12 14.70 17.59
N ARG A 122 -15.37 13.79 18.23
CA ARG A 122 -15.22 13.75 19.68
C ARG A 122 -14.48 14.98 20.22
N VAL A 123 -13.48 15.48 19.52
CA VAL A 123 -12.81 16.75 19.88
C VAL A 123 -13.79 17.91 19.75
N ALA A 124 -14.56 17.99 18.66
CA ALA A 124 -15.56 19.04 18.48
C ALA A 124 -16.69 19.00 19.51
N GLU A 125 -17.02 17.81 20.02
CA GLU A 125 -18.01 17.62 21.08
C GLU A 125 -17.48 18.01 22.46
N LEU A 126 -16.19 17.76 22.75
CA LEU A 126 -15.62 17.90 24.09
C LEU A 126 -14.85 19.21 24.33
N ALA A 127 -14.39 19.90 23.28
CA ALA A 127 -13.52 21.07 23.42
C ALA A 127 -14.23 22.30 23.98
N HIS A 128 -13.54 23.04 24.86
CA HIS A 128 -14.03 24.31 25.41
C HIS A 128 -13.66 25.53 24.56
N CYS A 129 -12.78 25.37 23.57
CA CYS A 129 -12.43 26.41 22.60
C CYS A 129 -12.91 26.05 21.18
N PRO A 130 -12.96 27.02 20.25
CA PRO A 130 -13.34 26.75 18.87
C PRO A 130 -12.53 25.60 18.25
N VAL A 131 -13.22 24.75 17.48
CA VAL A 131 -12.60 23.64 16.74
C VAL A 131 -12.77 23.85 15.25
N LEU A 132 -11.66 23.88 14.52
CA LEU A 132 -11.63 23.86 13.07
C LEU A 132 -11.43 22.44 12.56
N ILE A 133 -12.46 21.91 11.89
CA ILE A 133 -12.40 20.59 11.25
C ILE A 133 -12.00 20.75 9.79
N ALA A 134 -10.76 20.39 9.48
CA ALA A 134 -10.22 20.37 8.12
C ALA A 134 -10.73 19.14 7.37
N ARG A 135 -11.76 19.32 6.54
CA ARG A 135 -12.25 18.26 5.65
C ARG A 135 -11.44 18.22 4.36
N SER A 136 -10.83 17.07 4.07
CA SER A 136 -10.11 16.84 2.82
C SER A 136 -11.07 16.33 1.73
N SER A 137 -10.91 16.82 0.51
CA SER A 137 -11.52 16.23 -0.68
C SER A 137 -10.44 15.50 -1.48
N LEU A 138 -10.77 14.35 -2.07
CA LEU A 138 -9.91 13.65 -3.04
C LEU A 138 -9.42 14.57 -4.18
N LEU A 139 -10.21 15.60 -4.51
CA LEU A 139 -9.88 16.57 -5.55
C LEU A 139 -8.78 17.56 -5.13
N ALA A 140 -8.49 17.68 -3.83
CA ALA A 140 -7.50 18.60 -3.29
C ALA A 140 -6.15 17.93 -2.97
N ILE A 141 -6.12 16.60 -2.81
CA ILE A 141 -4.89 15.87 -2.43
C ILE A 141 -3.94 15.83 -3.62
N GLN A 142 -2.69 16.22 -3.35
CA GLN A 142 -1.63 16.18 -4.34
C GLN A 142 -0.81 14.89 -4.24
N VAL A 143 -0.17 14.50 -5.32
CA VAL A 143 0.67 13.29 -5.36
C VAL A 143 1.78 13.36 -4.31
N ARG A 144 2.39 14.54 -4.09
CA ARG A 144 3.42 14.74 -3.05
C ARG A 144 2.96 14.44 -1.63
N ASP A 145 1.65 14.45 -1.38
CA ASP A 145 1.07 14.18 -0.06
C ASP A 145 0.97 12.68 0.24
N VAL A 146 1.11 11.83 -0.79
CA VAL A 146 0.93 10.38 -0.69
C VAL A 146 2.13 9.59 -1.22
N MET A 147 3.09 10.24 -1.89
CA MET A 147 4.24 9.58 -2.49
C MET A 147 5.26 9.14 -1.43
N SER A 148 5.96 8.04 -1.72
CA SER A 148 7.20 7.69 -1.03
C SER A 148 8.35 8.56 -1.56
N LYS A 149 9.09 9.22 -0.67
CA LYS A 149 10.25 10.06 -1.02
C LYS A 149 11.57 9.29 -1.04
N ASP A 150 11.68 8.22 -0.25
CA ASP A 150 12.82 7.31 -0.31
C ASP A 150 12.69 6.43 -1.56
N VAL A 151 13.38 6.83 -2.62
CA VAL A 151 13.34 6.16 -3.91
C VAL A 151 14.76 5.82 -4.33
N ALA A 152 15.09 4.53 -4.25
CA ALA A 152 16.29 4.02 -4.90
C ALA A 152 16.15 4.16 -6.42
N ALA A 153 17.17 4.72 -7.06
CA ALA A 153 17.28 4.90 -8.50
C ALA A 153 18.67 4.48 -8.98
N VAL A 154 18.80 4.13 -10.26
CA VAL A 154 20.07 3.71 -10.86
C VAL A 154 20.39 4.51 -12.13
N PRO A 155 21.67 4.65 -12.51
CA PRO A 155 22.03 5.17 -13.82
C PRO A 155 21.67 4.18 -14.96
N PRO A 156 21.53 4.64 -16.22
CA PRO A 156 21.26 3.77 -17.36
C PRO A 156 22.29 2.66 -17.56
N GLY A 157 23.57 2.96 -17.29
CA GLY A 157 24.66 2.01 -17.39
C GLY A 157 24.80 1.03 -16.21
N ALA A 158 23.89 1.08 -15.22
CA ALA A 158 23.97 0.18 -14.07
C ALA A 158 23.88 -1.30 -14.52
N PRO A 159 24.80 -2.17 -14.08
CA PRO A 159 24.74 -3.59 -14.42
C PRO A 159 23.45 -4.24 -13.96
N LEU A 160 22.89 -5.11 -14.80
CA LEU A 160 21.63 -5.80 -14.53
C LEU A 160 21.70 -6.66 -13.25
N ALA A 161 22.84 -7.28 -12.95
CA ALA A 161 23.03 -8.08 -11.74
C ALA A 161 22.87 -7.24 -10.46
N GLU A 162 23.55 -6.09 -10.40
CA GLU A 162 23.45 -5.14 -9.28
C GLU A 162 22.02 -4.58 -9.14
N LEU A 163 21.34 -4.31 -10.26
CA LEU A 163 19.95 -3.86 -10.24
C LEU A 163 19.01 -4.94 -9.66
N VAL A 164 19.21 -6.21 -10.01
CA VAL A 164 18.42 -7.32 -9.46
C VAL A 164 18.69 -7.51 -7.97
N GLU A 165 19.95 -7.44 -7.55
CA GLU A 165 20.34 -7.48 -6.13
C GLU A 165 19.66 -6.36 -5.33
N LEU A 166 19.75 -5.11 -5.82
CA LEU A 166 19.07 -3.96 -5.23
C LEU A 166 17.55 -4.18 -5.08
N LEU A 167 16.90 -4.73 -6.11
CA LEU A 167 15.46 -5.04 -6.10
C LEU A 167 15.11 -6.10 -5.05
N VAL A 168 15.96 -7.12 -4.87
CA VAL A 168 15.75 -8.21 -3.92
C VAL A 168 15.96 -7.74 -2.49
N GLU A 169 17.14 -7.17 -2.20
CA GLU A 169 17.58 -6.75 -0.87
C GLU A 169 16.68 -5.65 -0.29
N ARG A 170 16.48 -4.56 -1.03
CA ARG A 170 15.63 -3.43 -0.60
C ARG A 170 14.14 -3.69 -0.79
N GLN A 171 13.80 -4.90 -1.21
CA GLN A 171 12.44 -5.35 -1.41
C GLN A 171 11.61 -4.55 -2.43
N LEU A 172 12.30 -3.88 -3.34
CA LEU A 172 11.69 -3.00 -4.31
C LEU A 172 11.00 -3.82 -5.40
N LYS A 173 9.94 -3.23 -5.95
CA LYS A 173 9.15 -3.87 -7.02
C LYS A 173 9.39 -3.21 -8.38
N ALA A 174 10.12 -2.10 -8.38
CA ALA A 174 10.61 -1.37 -9.54
C ALA A 174 11.68 -0.37 -9.11
N VAL A 175 12.55 0.01 -10.03
CA VAL A 175 13.62 0.99 -9.83
C VAL A 175 13.59 1.99 -10.99
N PRO A 176 13.42 3.28 -10.72
CA PRO A 176 13.61 4.34 -11.71
C PRO A 176 15.04 4.39 -12.25
N VAL A 177 15.18 4.67 -13.54
CA VAL A 177 16.46 4.91 -14.20
C VAL A 177 16.62 6.41 -14.39
N VAL A 178 17.71 6.97 -13.86
CA VAL A 178 17.95 8.41 -13.79
C VAL A 178 19.31 8.75 -14.41
N GLU A 179 19.33 9.72 -15.31
CA GLU A 179 20.55 10.24 -15.94
C GLU A 179 20.62 11.75 -15.76
N ALA A 180 21.76 12.26 -15.28
CA ALA A 180 21.96 13.69 -14.99
C ALA A 180 20.82 14.30 -14.14
N GLY A 181 20.32 13.55 -13.15
CA GLY A 181 19.24 13.95 -12.27
C GLY A 181 17.83 13.89 -12.89
N LYS A 182 17.69 13.49 -14.17
CA LYS A 182 16.41 13.37 -14.86
C LYS A 182 15.98 11.92 -14.99
N LEU A 183 14.68 11.70 -14.85
CA LEU A 183 14.07 10.39 -15.05
C LEU A 183 14.07 10.03 -16.55
N VAL A 184 14.73 8.92 -16.92
CA VAL A 184 14.84 8.45 -18.31
C VAL A 184 14.18 7.10 -18.56
N GLY A 185 13.92 6.32 -17.51
CA GLY A 185 13.24 5.02 -17.63
C GLY A 185 12.79 4.45 -16.30
N ILE A 186 12.22 3.25 -16.35
CA ILE A 186 11.91 2.45 -15.16
C ILE A 186 12.10 0.96 -15.46
N VAL A 187 12.69 0.23 -14.52
CA VAL A 187 12.77 -1.23 -14.57
C VAL A 187 11.81 -1.82 -13.55
N THR A 188 10.94 -2.72 -13.97
CA THR A 188 10.02 -3.47 -13.11
C THR A 188 10.29 -4.97 -13.20
N GLY A 189 9.74 -5.76 -12.28
CA GLY A 189 9.82 -7.22 -12.38
C GLY A 189 9.22 -7.80 -13.67
N GLY A 190 8.33 -7.09 -14.36
CA GLY A 190 7.82 -7.50 -15.67
C GLY A 190 8.85 -7.31 -16.78
N ASP A 191 9.59 -6.20 -16.75
CA ASP A 191 10.66 -5.91 -17.70
C ASP A 191 11.80 -6.91 -17.56
N LEU A 192 12.12 -7.32 -16.33
CA LEU A 192 13.13 -8.35 -16.10
C LEU A 192 12.74 -9.71 -16.70
N LEU A 193 11.49 -10.12 -16.53
CA LEU A 193 11.01 -11.36 -17.16
C LEU A 193 11.07 -11.30 -18.69
N GLN A 194 10.69 -10.17 -19.28
CA GLN A 194 10.51 -10.06 -20.73
C GLN A 194 11.80 -9.70 -21.48
N ARG A 195 12.65 -8.86 -20.90
CA ARG A 195 13.81 -8.25 -21.57
C ARG A 195 15.14 -8.62 -20.95
N ALA A 196 15.18 -8.87 -19.64
CA ALA A 196 16.40 -9.33 -18.98
C ALA A 196 16.70 -10.81 -19.25
N GLY A 197 15.72 -11.58 -19.75
CA GLY A 197 15.86 -13.02 -19.94
C GLY A 197 15.71 -13.82 -18.64
N MET A 198 15.12 -13.21 -17.60
CA MET A 198 14.82 -13.91 -16.36
C MET A 198 13.70 -14.93 -16.58
N GLY A 199 13.97 -16.20 -16.29
CA GLY A 199 12.94 -17.25 -16.30
C GLY A 199 11.95 -17.13 -15.15
N LEU A 200 12.36 -16.55 -14.02
CA LEU A 200 11.58 -16.50 -12.78
C LEU A 200 11.23 -15.08 -12.35
N ARG A 201 10.11 -14.94 -11.62
CA ARG A 201 9.67 -13.66 -11.08
C ARG A 201 10.54 -13.26 -9.88
N LEU A 202 10.85 -11.96 -9.76
CA LEU A 202 11.52 -11.38 -8.57
C LEU A 202 10.87 -11.80 -7.24
N SER A 203 9.55 -11.96 -7.20
CA SER A 203 8.84 -12.35 -5.97
C SER A 203 9.20 -13.73 -5.47
N LEU A 204 9.66 -14.62 -6.35
CA LEU A 204 10.04 -15.99 -6.03
C LEU A 204 11.51 -16.11 -5.66
N GLN A 205 12.36 -15.17 -6.08
CA GLN A 205 13.81 -15.20 -5.81
C GLN A 205 14.16 -15.26 -4.33
N ARG A 206 13.36 -14.64 -3.46
CA ARG A 206 13.60 -14.67 -2.01
C ARG A 206 13.38 -16.04 -1.39
N SER A 207 12.58 -16.86 -2.05
CA SER A 207 12.29 -18.23 -1.66
C SER A 207 13.10 -19.19 -2.53
N LEU A 208 14.24 -18.74 -3.08
CA LEU A 208 15.21 -19.60 -3.72
C LEU A 208 16.32 -19.96 -2.73
N PRO A 209 16.91 -21.16 -2.84
CA PRO A 209 18.12 -21.50 -2.13
C PRO A 209 19.30 -20.57 -2.51
N PRO A 210 20.24 -20.29 -1.59
CA PRO A 210 21.38 -19.40 -1.84
C PRO A 210 22.21 -19.77 -3.09
N GLU A 211 22.42 -21.06 -3.33
CA GLU A 211 23.15 -21.56 -4.49
C GLU A 211 22.48 -21.18 -5.82
N MET A 212 21.14 -21.21 -5.88
CA MET A 212 20.38 -20.83 -7.08
C MET A 212 20.36 -19.31 -7.27
N VAL A 213 20.35 -18.54 -6.18
CA VAL A 213 20.50 -17.08 -6.25
C VAL A 213 21.86 -16.72 -6.85
N ALA A 214 22.93 -17.40 -6.43
CA ALA A 214 24.27 -17.22 -6.98
C ALA A 214 24.36 -17.60 -8.46
N GLU A 215 23.80 -18.74 -8.88
CA GLU A 215 23.72 -19.15 -10.29
C GLU A 215 22.99 -18.08 -11.14
N LEU A 216 21.86 -17.56 -10.63
CA LEU A 216 21.09 -16.53 -11.33
C LEU A 216 21.87 -15.22 -11.44
N ALA A 217 22.54 -14.80 -10.36
CA ALA A 217 23.39 -13.61 -10.37
C ALA A 217 24.53 -13.73 -11.39
N GLN A 218 25.21 -14.89 -11.44
CA GLN A 218 26.25 -15.17 -12.44
C GLN A 218 25.72 -15.19 -13.88
N SER A 219 24.53 -15.76 -14.09
CA SER A 219 23.87 -15.76 -15.40
C SER A 219 23.51 -14.34 -15.86
N LEU A 220 23.05 -13.48 -14.95
CA LEU A 220 22.75 -12.09 -15.25
C LEU A 220 24.02 -11.27 -15.51
N ALA A 221 25.08 -11.51 -14.74
CA ALA A 221 26.37 -10.84 -14.89
C ALA A 221 27.05 -11.17 -16.24
N SER A 222 27.03 -12.44 -16.64
CA SER A 222 27.59 -12.90 -17.92
C SER A 222 26.81 -12.38 -19.14
N GLY A 223 25.54 -12.01 -18.97
CA GLY A 223 24.72 -11.42 -20.03
C GLY A 223 25.11 -9.99 -20.42
N GLY A 224 25.92 -9.30 -19.62
CA GLY A 224 26.45 -7.95 -19.91
C GLY A 224 25.40 -6.84 -20.07
N LYS A 225 24.13 -7.13 -19.77
CA LYS A 225 23.03 -6.17 -19.89
C LYS A 225 23.07 -5.13 -18.78
N THR A 226 22.54 -3.96 -19.11
CA THR A 226 22.42 -2.80 -18.22
C THR A 226 20.96 -2.46 -17.96
N ALA A 227 20.72 -1.51 -17.06
CA ALA A 227 19.39 -0.95 -16.83
C ALA A 227 18.77 -0.38 -18.12
N ALA A 228 19.57 0.29 -18.97
CA ALA A 228 19.13 0.84 -20.25
C ALA A 228 18.59 -0.23 -21.21
N ASP A 229 19.20 -1.42 -21.21
CA ASP A 229 18.82 -2.52 -22.12
C ASP A 229 17.47 -3.15 -21.77
N VAL A 230 17.04 -3.03 -20.51
CA VAL A 230 15.83 -3.68 -20.00
C VAL A 230 14.72 -2.71 -19.59
N MET A 231 15.04 -1.44 -19.37
CA MET A 231 14.07 -0.45 -18.90
C MET A 231 12.92 -0.23 -19.88
N SER A 232 11.76 0.11 -19.33
CA SER A 232 10.65 0.67 -20.11
C SER A 232 10.86 2.18 -20.30
N ALA A 233 10.91 2.62 -21.57
CA ALA A 233 11.02 4.00 -22.00
C ALA A 233 10.14 4.26 -23.26
N PRO A 234 9.54 5.46 -23.42
CA PRO A 234 9.53 6.57 -22.48
C PRO A 234 8.69 6.23 -21.23
N VAL A 235 9.19 6.65 -20.06
CA VAL A 235 8.54 6.35 -18.78
C VAL A 235 7.34 7.29 -18.54
N VAL A 236 6.22 6.70 -18.15
CA VAL A 236 5.05 7.46 -17.69
C VAL A 236 5.30 7.89 -16.25
N SER A 237 5.45 9.20 -16.03
CA SER A 237 5.61 9.83 -14.72
C SER A 237 4.46 10.81 -14.43
N ILE A 238 4.42 11.32 -13.20
CA ILE A 238 3.43 12.33 -12.76
C ILE A 238 4.13 13.46 -12.00
N ARG A 239 3.61 14.69 -12.08
CA ARG A 239 4.16 15.84 -11.34
C ARG A 239 3.83 15.73 -9.84
N GLU A 240 4.73 16.16 -8.97
CA GLU A 240 4.51 16.13 -7.52
C GLU A 240 3.28 16.96 -7.06
N LYS A 241 2.97 18.05 -7.78
CA LYS A 241 1.84 18.94 -7.51
C LYS A 241 0.54 18.50 -8.19
N ALA A 242 0.59 17.44 -9.01
CA ALA A 242 -0.59 16.88 -9.66
C ALA A 242 -1.57 16.32 -8.61
N ARG A 243 -2.84 16.20 -8.99
CA ARG A 243 -3.87 15.66 -8.10
C ARG A 243 -3.80 14.13 -8.07
N VAL A 244 -4.11 13.52 -6.93
CA VAL A 244 -4.21 12.05 -6.82
C VAL A 244 -5.21 11.45 -7.80
N ALA A 245 -6.29 12.17 -8.11
CA ALA A 245 -7.25 11.79 -9.14
C ALA A 245 -6.61 11.58 -10.54
N GLU A 246 -5.60 12.37 -10.89
CA GLU A 246 -4.83 12.22 -12.13
C GLU A 246 -3.96 10.95 -12.08
N ALA A 247 -3.35 10.67 -10.93
CA ALA A 247 -2.61 9.42 -10.71
C ALA A 247 -3.51 8.19 -10.89
N VAL A 248 -4.73 8.22 -10.33
CA VAL A 248 -5.75 7.15 -10.49
C VAL A 248 -6.05 6.91 -11.97
N ARG A 249 -6.28 7.97 -12.74
CA ARG A 249 -6.57 7.90 -14.19
C ARG A 249 -5.39 7.29 -14.95
N LEU A 250 -4.18 7.83 -14.77
CA LEU A 250 -2.97 7.30 -15.41
C LEU A 250 -2.72 5.82 -15.06
N MET A 251 -2.86 5.44 -13.78
CA MET A 251 -2.65 4.05 -13.34
C MET A 251 -3.70 3.08 -13.88
N THR A 252 -4.93 3.54 -14.08
CA THR A 252 -6.01 2.75 -14.67
C THR A 252 -5.81 2.62 -16.18
N ASP A 253 -5.71 3.75 -16.89
CA ASP A 253 -5.70 3.80 -18.35
C ASP A 253 -4.47 3.12 -18.94
N LYS A 254 -3.31 3.36 -18.33
CA LYS A 254 -2.04 2.75 -18.74
C LYS A 254 -1.76 1.42 -18.03
N ARG A 255 -2.69 0.93 -17.19
CA ARG A 255 -2.56 -0.30 -16.40
C ARG A 255 -1.28 -0.35 -15.54
N LEU A 256 -0.87 0.81 -15.03
CA LEU A 256 0.36 0.95 -14.25
C LEU A 256 0.10 0.67 -12.77
N LYS A 257 1.02 -0.05 -12.15
CA LYS A 257 0.98 -0.37 -10.70
C LYS A 257 1.58 0.72 -9.83
N ARG A 258 2.35 1.61 -10.43
CA ARG A 258 3.12 2.69 -9.81
C ARG A 258 3.47 3.75 -10.84
N LEU A 259 3.76 4.95 -10.37
CA LEU A 259 4.24 6.08 -11.16
C LEU A 259 5.44 6.72 -10.46
N PRO A 260 6.55 6.93 -11.17
CA PRO A 260 7.57 7.90 -10.75
C PRO A 260 6.97 9.30 -10.65
N VAL A 261 7.36 10.01 -9.61
CA VAL A 261 6.95 11.39 -9.35
C VAL A 261 8.12 12.30 -9.64
N VAL A 262 7.88 13.34 -10.44
CA VAL A 262 8.90 14.29 -10.87
C VAL A 262 8.54 15.73 -10.47
N ASP A 263 9.57 16.55 -10.22
CA ASP A 263 9.44 18.00 -10.01
C ASP A 263 9.16 18.74 -11.34
N GLU A 264 9.17 20.07 -11.31
CA GLU A 264 9.00 20.93 -12.50
C GLU A 264 10.12 20.79 -13.55
N ARG A 265 11.33 20.41 -13.12
CA ARG A 265 12.52 20.24 -13.98
C ARG A 265 12.65 18.82 -14.56
N GLY A 266 11.77 17.91 -14.17
CA GLY A 266 11.79 16.50 -14.59
C GLY A 266 12.71 15.62 -13.72
N ALA A 267 13.17 16.14 -12.58
CA ALA A 267 13.95 15.39 -11.62
C ALA A 267 13.05 14.47 -10.80
N LEU A 268 13.52 13.27 -10.50
CA LEU A 268 12.81 12.29 -9.68
C LEU A 268 12.76 12.76 -8.22
N VAL A 269 11.55 12.90 -7.67
CA VAL A 269 11.33 13.34 -6.28
C VAL A 269 10.50 12.37 -5.45
N GLY A 270 9.97 11.31 -6.07
CA GLY A 270 9.20 10.30 -5.35
C GLY A 270 8.67 9.18 -6.23
N MET A 271 7.95 8.26 -5.60
CA MET A 271 7.19 7.18 -6.24
C MET A 271 5.82 7.08 -5.59
N VAL A 272 4.77 6.90 -6.40
CA VAL A 272 3.42 6.63 -5.92
C VAL A 272 2.91 5.31 -6.49
N SER A 273 2.35 4.46 -5.63
CA SER A 273 1.79 3.16 -5.98
C SER A 273 0.27 3.15 -5.86
N ARG A 274 -0.37 2.11 -6.42
CA ARG A 274 -1.81 1.89 -6.21
C ARG A 274 -2.18 1.75 -4.74
N PHE A 275 -1.27 1.23 -3.90
CA PHE A 275 -1.53 1.13 -2.46
C PHE A 275 -1.64 2.52 -1.83
N ASP A 276 -0.72 3.42 -2.17
CA ASP A 276 -0.67 4.77 -1.60
C ASP A 276 -1.92 5.57 -2.00
N VAL A 277 -2.32 5.45 -3.27
CA VAL A 277 -3.55 6.07 -3.78
C VAL A 277 -4.81 5.50 -3.11
N LEU A 278 -4.89 4.18 -2.91
CA LEU A 278 -6.02 3.55 -2.23
C LEU A 278 -6.04 3.86 -0.73
N ALA A 279 -4.87 3.97 -0.09
CA ALA A 279 -4.75 4.39 1.30
C ALA A 279 -5.23 5.84 1.48
N ALA A 280 -4.85 6.72 0.54
CA ALA A 280 -5.35 8.08 0.50
C ALA A 280 -6.87 8.15 0.33
N PHE A 281 -7.41 7.28 -0.50
CA PHE A 281 -8.85 7.17 -0.69
C PHE A 281 -9.57 6.67 0.58
N ALA A 282 -9.05 5.63 1.24
CA ALA A 282 -9.65 5.07 2.46
C ALA A 282 -9.65 6.06 3.64
N GLY A 283 -8.58 6.84 3.80
CA GLY A 283 -8.47 7.93 4.76
C GLY A 283 -9.37 9.14 4.47
N LEU A 284 -10.26 9.06 3.48
CA LEU A 284 -11.28 10.09 3.22
C LEU A 284 -12.69 9.53 3.34
N THR A 285 -12.83 8.22 3.52
CA THR A 285 -14.11 7.52 3.60
C THR A 285 -14.37 7.00 5.02
N GLY A 286 -13.74 7.61 6.03
CA GLY A 286 -13.83 7.18 7.42
C GLY A 286 -15.28 7.14 7.91
N THR A 287 -15.72 5.93 8.28
CA THR A 287 -17.01 5.56 8.91
C THR A 287 -18.29 5.93 8.17
N GLU A 288 -19.10 4.89 7.93
CA GLU A 288 -20.49 4.87 7.42
C GLU A 288 -21.24 6.21 7.46
N ALA A 289 -21.09 7.03 6.43
CA ALA A 289 -22.06 8.06 6.07
C ALA A 289 -21.71 8.62 4.69
N THR A 290 -22.34 8.05 3.67
CA THR A 290 -22.72 8.71 2.41
C THR A 290 -21.58 9.39 1.63
N LEU A 291 -21.11 8.69 0.60
CA LEU A 291 -20.30 9.18 -0.54
C LEU A 291 -20.86 10.36 -1.38
N PRO A 292 -22.11 10.87 -1.26
CA PRO A 292 -22.56 12.05 -2.00
C PRO A 292 -21.76 13.33 -1.71
N ALA A 293 -21.12 13.46 -0.55
CA ALA A 293 -20.36 14.68 -0.23
C ALA A 293 -19.09 14.86 -1.08
N ALA A 294 -18.54 13.78 -1.63
CA ALA A 294 -17.42 13.81 -2.59
C ALA A 294 -17.88 13.87 -4.06
N GLY A 295 -19.20 13.75 -4.33
CA GLY A 295 -19.82 13.62 -5.66
C GLY A 295 -19.11 12.62 -6.58
N VAL A 296 -18.77 11.46 -6.01
CA VAL A 296 -18.22 10.29 -6.69
C VAL A 296 -19.24 9.18 -6.49
N THR A 297 -19.90 8.72 -7.56
CA THR A 297 -20.78 7.55 -7.50
C THR A 297 -19.92 6.30 -7.62
N LEU A 298 -19.63 5.64 -6.50
CA LEU A 298 -18.86 4.41 -6.50
C LEU A 298 -19.79 3.19 -6.54
N PRO A 299 -19.32 2.05 -7.08
CA PRO A 299 -19.92 0.75 -6.79
C PRO A 299 -20.07 0.60 -5.27
N SER A 300 -21.24 0.14 -4.85
CA SER A 300 -21.65 0.24 -3.46
C SER A 300 -21.10 -0.93 -2.65
N THR A 301 -20.85 -2.07 -3.30
CA THR A 301 -20.52 -3.33 -2.60
C THR A 301 -19.35 -4.09 -3.25
N ALA A 302 -18.81 -5.08 -2.52
CA ALA A 302 -17.84 -6.03 -3.05
C ALA A 302 -18.37 -6.79 -4.28
N GLY A 303 -19.67 -7.11 -4.30
CA GLY A 303 -20.35 -7.83 -5.39
C GLY A 303 -20.38 -7.04 -6.70
N ASP A 304 -20.44 -5.71 -6.63
CA ASP A 304 -20.40 -4.84 -7.81
C ASP A 304 -18.98 -4.74 -8.41
N LEU A 305 -17.96 -5.06 -7.61
CA LEU A 305 -16.54 -4.92 -7.95
C LEU A 305 -15.89 -6.24 -8.34
N MET A 306 -16.44 -7.35 -7.85
CA MET A 306 -15.80 -8.66 -7.96
C MET A 306 -15.79 -9.15 -9.41
N PHE A 307 -14.73 -9.86 -9.75
CA PHE A 307 -14.76 -10.76 -10.90
C PHE A 307 -15.18 -12.16 -10.42
N ARG A 308 -15.96 -12.85 -11.24
CA ARG A 308 -16.56 -14.16 -10.91
C ARG A 308 -15.68 -15.34 -11.29
N GLU A 309 -14.81 -15.15 -12.29
CA GLU A 309 -13.86 -16.16 -12.74
C GLU A 309 -12.67 -16.27 -11.77
N VAL A 310 -12.89 -17.00 -10.69
CA VAL A 310 -11.86 -17.31 -9.69
C VAL A 310 -11.36 -18.74 -9.93
N PRO A 311 -10.07 -18.95 -10.15
CA PRO A 311 -9.52 -20.31 -10.25
C PRO A 311 -9.74 -21.08 -8.95
N THR A 312 -10.32 -22.27 -9.05
CA THR A 312 -10.62 -23.13 -7.90
C THR A 312 -10.06 -24.53 -8.03
N THR A 313 -9.91 -25.19 -6.88
CA THR A 313 -9.55 -26.60 -6.79
C THR A 313 -10.19 -27.23 -5.55
N THR A 314 -10.28 -28.56 -5.51
CA THR A 314 -10.70 -29.32 -4.33
C THR A 314 -9.49 -29.63 -3.43
N PRO A 315 -9.69 -29.93 -2.13
CA PRO A 315 -8.59 -30.21 -1.20
C PRO A 315 -7.77 -31.46 -1.57
N ASP A 316 -8.37 -32.45 -2.23
CA ASP A 316 -7.78 -33.71 -2.67
C ASP A 316 -7.06 -33.63 -4.03
N ALA A 317 -7.22 -32.51 -4.76
CA ALA A 317 -6.55 -32.31 -6.04
C ALA A 317 -5.03 -32.39 -5.89
N SER A 318 -4.36 -33.01 -6.87
CA SER A 318 -2.91 -33.15 -6.84
C SER A 318 -2.21 -31.79 -6.97
N VAL A 319 -1.03 -31.66 -6.35
CA VAL A 319 -0.23 -30.43 -6.47
C VAL A 319 0.09 -30.09 -7.93
N SER A 320 0.30 -31.09 -8.79
CA SER A 320 0.53 -30.90 -10.23
C SER A 320 -0.67 -30.29 -10.97
N GLU A 321 -1.91 -30.65 -10.58
CA GLU A 321 -3.11 -29.99 -11.10
C GLU A 321 -3.19 -28.53 -10.63
N VAL A 322 -2.96 -28.29 -9.34
CA VAL A 322 -2.94 -26.94 -8.77
C VAL A 322 -1.93 -26.07 -9.47
N LEU A 323 -0.75 -26.61 -9.78
CA LEU A 323 0.31 -25.91 -10.50
C LEU A 323 -0.12 -25.47 -11.90
N ARG A 324 -0.75 -26.37 -12.67
CA ARG A 324 -1.31 -26.03 -13.99
C ARG A 324 -2.36 -24.92 -13.89
N LYS A 325 -3.21 -24.94 -12.86
CA LYS A 325 -4.19 -23.87 -12.58
C LYS A 325 -3.52 -22.56 -12.14
N LEU A 326 -2.43 -22.62 -11.37
CA LEU A 326 -1.67 -21.45 -10.96
C LEU A 326 -1.02 -20.76 -12.16
N VAL A 327 -0.40 -21.50 -13.07
CA VAL A 327 0.32 -20.92 -14.22
C VAL A 327 -0.60 -20.48 -15.36
N SER A 328 -1.76 -21.12 -15.53
CA SER A 328 -2.75 -20.77 -16.56
C SER A 328 -3.44 -19.44 -16.32
N THR A 329 -3.35 -18.88 -15.11
CA THR A 329 -3.98 -17.60 -14.79
C THR A 329 -2.96 -16.52 -14.43
N PRO A 330 -3.18 -15.26 -14.84
CA PRO A 330 -2.33 -14.15 -14.43
C PRO A 330 -2.40 -13.88 -12.92
N LEU A 331 -3.45 -14.39 -12.25
CA LEU A 331 -3.70 -14.20 -10.82
C LEU A 331 -2.70 -14.94 -9.93
N ARG A 332 -2.04 -15.99 -10.46
CA ARG A 332 -1.13 -16.91 -9.75
C ARG A 332 -1.65 -17.31 -8.37
N ARG A 333 -2.94 -17.64 -8.32
CA ARG A 333 -3.64 -18.08 -7.12
C ARG A 333 -4.73 -19.06 -7.47
N VAL A 334 -5.01 -19.99 -6.58
CA VAL A 334 -6.13 -20.93 -6.69
C VAL A 334 -6.81 -21.00 -5.33
N VAL A 335 -8.13 -20.83 -5.30
CA VAL A 335 -8.93 -20.95 -4.07
C VAL A 335 -9.31 -22.43 -3.89
N VAL A 336 -9.00 -22.99 -2.73
CA VAL A 336 -9.41 -24.36 -2.38
C VAL A 336 -10.81 -24.31 -1.80
N VAL A 337 -11.71 -25.10 -2.38
CA VAL A 337 -13.12 -25.16 -1.98
C VAL A 337 -13.60 -26.59 -1.77
N ASP A 338 -14.62 -26.79 -0.93
CA ASP A 338 -15.31 -28.07 -0.81
C ASP A 338 -16.33 -28.30 -1.95
N ALA A 339 -17.05 -29.42 -1.91
CA ALA A 339 -18.09 -29.77 -2.89
C ALA A 339 -19.25 -28.75 -2.93
N SER A 340 -19.51 -28.05 -1.83
CA SER A 340 -20.53 -27.00 -1.70
C SER A 340 -19.97 -25.60 -2.00
N ARG A 341 -18.72 -25.50 -2.47
CA ARG A 341 -17.96 -24.26 -2.75
C ARG A 341 -17.62 -23.42 -1.52
N HIS A 342 -17.64 -23.96 -0.30
CA HIS A 342 -17.10 -23.26 0.87
C HIS A 342 -15.60 -23.09 0.73
N VAL A 343 -15.10 -21.92 1.11
CA VAL A 343 -13.67 -21.60 1.03
C VAL A 343 -12.91 -22.29 2.16
N LEU A 344 -12.00 -23.19 1.81
CA LEU A 344 -11.16 -23.94 2.74
C LEU A 344 -9.75 -23.33 2.88
N GLY A 345 -9.25 -22.74 1.80
CA GLY A 345 -7.90 -22.19 1.74
C GLY A 345 -7.58 -21.49 0.44
N ILE A 346 -6.35 -20.99 0.32
CA ILE A 346 -5.82 -20.39 -0.90
C ILE A 346 -4.40 -20.86 -1.13
N ILE A 347 -4.04 -21.10 -2.40
CA ILE A 347 -2.68 -21.46 -2.81
C ILE A 347 -2.15 -20.34 -3.71
N ILE A 348 -0.92 -19.90 -3.44
CA ILE A 348 -0.21 -18.84 -4.17
C ILE A 348 1.18 -19.39 -4.54
N ASP A 349 1.70 -19.01 -5.70
CA ASP A 349 3.01 -19.48 -6.21
C ASP A 349 4.17 -19.28 -5.21
N SER A 350 4.26 -18.11 -4.57
CA SER A 350 5.29 -17.82 -3.56
C SER A 350 5.21 -18.72 -2.32
N SER A 351 3.99 -19.05 -1.89
CA SER A 351 3.77 -19.83 -0.67
C SER A 351 3.95 -21.32 -0.92
N LEU A 352 3.61 -21.78 -2.14
CA LEU A 352 3.90 -23.12 -2.60
C LEU A 352 5.41 -23.35 -2.70
N LEU A 353 6.16 -22.39 -3.27
CA LEU A 353 7.61 -22.46 -3.36
C LEU A 353 8.26 -22.58 -1.97
N ALA A 354 7.87 -21.73 -1.02
CA ALA A 354 8.39 -21.77 0.35
C ALA A 354 8.15 -23.13 1.03
N ARG A 355 7.00 -23.77 0.79
CA ARG A 355 6.70 -25.10 1.33
C ARG A 355 7.53 -26.21 0.68
N LEU A 356 7.71 -26.15 -0.64
CA LEU A 356 8.53 -27.11 -1.37
C LEU A 356 10.00 -27.06 -0.93
N GLN A 357 10.55 -25.90 -0.57
CA GLN A 357 11.90 -25.82 -0.02
C GLN A 357 12.11 -26.65 1.25
N HIS A 358 11.08 -26.77 2.09
CA HIS A 358 11.18 -27.49 3.37
C HIS A 358 10.90 -28.98 3.25
N GLN A 359 10.27 -29.43 2.16
CA GLN A 359 9.74 -30.79 2.04
C GLN A 359 10.27 -31.57 0.84
N ALA A 360 10.87 -30.90 -0.15
CA ALA A 360 11.21 -31.52 -1.43
C ALA A 360 12.72 -31.71 -1.61
N GLU A 361 13.10 -32.79 -2.30
CA GLU A 361 14.45 -33.04 -2.78
C GLU A 361 14.92 -31.89 -3.71
N PRO A 362 16.22 -31.54 -3.75
CA PRO A 362 16.75 -30.45 -4.58
C PRO A 362 16.36 -30.52 -6.07
N GLY A 363 16.21 -31.73 -6.61
CA GLY A 363 15.77 -31.95 -8.00
C GLY A 363 14.32 -31.50 -8.26
N THR A 364 13.43 -31.72 -7.29
CA THR A 364 12.00 -31.32 -7.37
C THR A 364 11.87 -29.81 -7.36
N LEU A 365 12.65 -29.12 -6.53
CA LEU A 365 12.67 -27.65 -6.51
C LEU A 365 13.15 -27.07 -7.84
N ARG A 366 14.22 -27.62 -8.43
CA ARG A 366 14.72 -27.18 -9.75
C ARG A 366 13.70 -27.40 -10.86
N ALA A 367 13.01 -28.53 -10.84
CA ALA A 367 11.94 -28.85 -11.80
C ALA A 367 10.71 -27.93 -11.63
N PHE A 368 10.28 -27.63 -10.40
CA PHE A 368 9.23 -26.66 -10.11
C PHE A 368 9.55 -25.28 -10.70
N LEU A 369 10.77 -24.81 -10.48
CA LEU A 369 11.24 -23.51 -10.96
C LEU A 369 11.34 -23.47 -12.50
N SER A 370 11.77 -24.56 -13.12
CA SER A 370 11.74 -24.74 -14.57
C SER A 370 10.31 -24.63 -15.10
N PHE A 371 9.35 -25.35 -14.49
CA PHE A 371 7.94 -25.32 -14.88
C PHE A 371 7.31 -23.92 -14.75
N LEU A 372 7.63 -23.18 -13.67
CA LEU A 372 7.15 -21.80 -13.52
C LEU A 372 7.68 -20.86 -14.59
N SER A 373 8.88 -21.14 -15.12
CA SER A 373 9.54 -20.37 -16.18
C SER A 373 9.03 -20.77 -17.57
N ARG A 374 8.83 -22.08 -17.80
CA ARG A 374 8.41 -22.68 -19.08
C ARG A 374 7.39 -23.80 -18.82
N PRO A 375 6.07 -23.47 -18.84
CA PRO A 375 5.02 -24.42 -18.49
C PRO A 375 4.81 -25.58 -19.48
N SER A 376 5.43 -25.52 -20.66
CA SER A 376 5.09 -26.35 -21.83
C SER A 376 6.00 -27.57 -22.06
N GLU A 377 7.00 -27.83 -21.21
CA GLU A 377 8.05 -28.83 -21.51
C GLU A 377 8.23 -29.96 -20.47
N VAL A 378 7.54 -29.95 -19.33
CA VAL A 378 7.84 -30.93 -18.25
C VAL A 378 6.56 -31.44 -17.57
N ASP A 379 6.29 -32.75 -17.67
CA ASP A 379 5.41 -33.44 -16.74
C ASP A 379 6.10 -33.49 -15.38
N PHE A 380 5.50 -32.81 -14.41
CA PHE A 380 6.09 -32.61 -13.10
C PHE A 380 5.23 -33.29 -12.05
N ASP A 381 5.79 -34.31 -11.41
CA ASP A 381 5.12 -35.11 -10.39
C ASP A 381 5.60 -34.65 -9.01
N ILE A 382 4.80 -33.80 -8.35
CA ILE A 382 4.97 -33.53 -6.92
C ILE A 382 3.92 -34.35 -6.18
N SER A 383 4.38 -35.14 -5.22
CA SER A 383 3.50 -35.83 -4.29
C SER A 383 2.79 -34.86 -3.35
N GLY A 384 1.55 -35.20 -2.98
CA GLY A 384 0.72 -34.40 -2.08
C GLY A 384 -0.48 -33.75 -2.77
N THR A 385 -1.28 -33.10 -1.94
CA THR A 385 -2.59 -32.56 -2.33
C THR A 385 -2.67 -31.06 -2.10
N ALA A 386 -3.70 -30.42 -2.65
CA ALA A 386 -4.01 -29.02 -2.40
C ALA A 386 -4.16 -28.72 -0.90
N ALA A 387 -4.73 -29.64 -0.12
CA ALA A 387 -4.88 -29.50 1.33
C ALA A 387 -3.54 -29.40 2.08
N ASP A 388 -2.50 -30.08 1.59
CA ASP A 388 -1.17 -30.10 2.20
C ASP A 388 -0.43 -28.77 2.01
N VAL A 389 -0.71 -28.08 0.89
CA VAL A 389 0.03 -26.87 0.49
C VAL A 389 -0.77 -25.57 0.64
N MET A 390 -2.07 -25.62 0.91
CA MET A 390 -2.89 -24.43 1.05
C MET A 390 -2.62 -23.61 2.31
N GLU A 391 -2.74 -22.30 2.17
CA GLU A 391 -2.89 -21.39 3.30
C GLU A 391 -4.35 -21.41 3.78
N ARG A 392 -4.55 -21.77 5.06
CA ARG A 392 -5.89 -21.79 5.67
C ARG A 392 -6.42 -20.39 6.00
N ARG A 393 -5.54 -19.41 6.18
CA ARG A 393 -5.91 -18.02 6.47
C ARG A 393 -6.27 -17.29 5.17
N VAL A 394 -7.54 -17.36 4.80
CA VAL A 394 -8.07 -16.62 3.65
C VAL A 394 -8.72 -15.33 4.11
N TYR A 395 -8.32 -14.20 3.53
CA TYR A 395 -8.99 -12.93 3.76
C TYR A 395 -10.23 -12.84 2.88
N MET A 396 -11.40 -12.81 3.52
CA MET A 396 -12.72 -12.90 2.90
C MET A 396 -13.57 -11.67 3.22
N VAL A 397 -14.42 -11.27 2.29
CA VAL A 397 -15.50 -10.27 2.48
C VAL A 397 -16.81 -10.84 1.96
N ARG A 398 -17.94 -10.40 2.53
CA ARG A 398 -19.25 -10.75 1.97
C ARG A 398 -19.50 -9.96 0.69
N GLN A 399 -20.31 -10.50 -0.21
CA GLN A 399 -20.66 -9.82 -1.47
C GLN A 399 -21.40 -8.49 -1.26
N ASP A 400 -22.13 -8.34 -0.16
CA ASP A 400 -22.84 -7.12 0.23
C ASP A 400 -21.97 -6.16 1.04
N ALA A 401 -20.73 -6.54 1.37
CA ALA A 401 -19.82 -5.70 2.14
C ALA A 401 -19.55 -4.37 1.40
N PRO A 402 -19.65 -3.22 2.10
CA PRO A 402 -19.43 -1.92 1.49
C PRO A 402 -17.98 -1.74 1.04
N LEU A 403 -17.78 -0.88 0.04
CA LEU A 403 -16.45 -0.57 -0.50
C LEU A 403 -15.43 -0.12 0.57
N SER A 404 -15.87 0.63 1.58
CA SER A 404 -15.04 1.07 2.70
C SER A 404 -14.46 -0.12 3.48
N GLU A 405 -15.28 -1.13 3.75
CA GLU A 405 -14.84 -2.37 4.43
C GLU A 405 -13.84 -3.14 3.57
N VAL A 406 -14.10 -3.26 2.26
CA VAL A 406 -13.17 -3.91 1.32
C VAL A 406 -11.81 -3.20 1.32
N LEU A 407 -11.80 -1.87 1.28
CA LEU A 407 -10.58 -1.06 1.33
C LEU A 407 -9.85 -1.24 2.66
N GLN A 408 -10.55 -1.11 3.78
CA GLN A 408 -9.98 -1.27 5.12
C GLN A 408 -9.37 -2.66 5.29
N MET A 409 -10.07 -3.72 4.89
CA MET A 409 -9.56 -5.09 4.94
C MET A 409 -8.32 -5.27 4.06
N MET A 410 -8.29 -4.71 2.85
CA MET A 410 -7.10 -4.81 1.99
C MET A 410 -5.90 -4.05 2.55
N LEU A 411 -6.12 -2.87 3.12
CA LEU A 411 -5.06 -2.00 3.64
C LEU A 411 -4.49 -2.52 4.96
N ALA A 412 -5.37 -2.81 5.93
CA ALA A 412 -4.99 -3.30 7.26
C ALA A 412 -4.21 -4.62 7.18
N ASN A 413 -4.65 -5.54 6.31
CA ASN A 413 -3.99 -6.83 6.13
C ASN A 413 -2.87 -6.79 5.06
N ARG A 414 -2.62 -5.62 4.45
CA ARG A 414 -1.67 -5.42 3.33
C ARG A 414 -1.85 -6.40 2.17
N VAL A 415 -3.05 -6.94 1.99
CA VAL A 415 -3.36 -7.90 0.91
C VAL A 415 -3.74 -7.18 -0.38
N LYS A 416 -3.46 -7.84 -1.50
CA LYS A 416 -3.73 -7.29 -2.84
C LYS A 416 -5.12 -7.63 -3.36
N ARG A 417 -5.75 -8.66 -2.79
CA ARG A 417 -7.05 -9.20 -3.20
C ARG A 417 -7.77 -9.79 -1.98
N LEU A 418 -9.09 -9.87 -2.06
CA LEU A 418 -9.97 -10.49 -1.07
C LEU A 418 -10.89 -11.48 -1.79
N VAL A 419 -11.10 -12.63 -1.18
CA VAL A 419 -12.09 -13.60 -1.65
C VAL A 419 -13.48 -13.09 -1.27
N VAL A 420 -14.43 -13.12 -2.21
CA VAL A 420 -15.81 -12.72 -1.97
C VAL A 420 -16.67 -13.95 -1.78
N VAL A 421 -17.46 -13.93 -0.70
CA VAL A 421 -18.35 -15.03 -0.31
C VAL A 421 -19.80 -14.57 -0.15
N ASP A 422 -20.75 -15.50 -0.27
CA ASP A 422 -22.15 -15.26 0.10
C ASP A 422 -22.38 -15.41 1.62
N SER A 423 -23.65 -15.36 2.05
CA SER A 423 -24.05 -15.53 3.46
C SER A 423 -23.74 -16.91 4.03
N GLU A 424 -23.59 -17.93 3.17
CA GLU A 424 -23.22 -19.29 3.55
C GLU A 424 -21.71 -19.52 3.49
N ARG A 425 -20.90 -18.48 3.22
CA ARG A 425 -19.44 -18.54 3.02
C ARG A 425 -19.00 -19.32 1.78
N ARG A 426 -19.88 -19.46 0.78
CA ARG A 426 -19.54 -20.04 -0.52
C ARG A 426 -18.84 -19.02 -1.40
N LEU A 427 -17.84 -19.46 -2.17
CA LEU A 427 -17.10 -18.61 -3.10
C LEU A 427 -17.99 -18.08 -4.23
N VAL A 428 -18.18 -16.77 -4.29
CA VAL A 428 -18.92 -16.08 -5.37
C VAL A 428 -18.05 -15.20 -6.26
N GLY A 429 -16.86 -14.80 -5.80
CA GLY A 429 -15.94 -14.01 -6.61
C GLY A 429 -14.67 -13.60 -5.88
N MET A 430 -13.94 -12.65 -6.46
CA MET A 430 -12.75 -12.05 -5.85
C MET A 430 -12.66 -10.57 -6.25
N VAL A 431 -12.21 -9.73 -5.32
CA VAL A 431 -11.93 -8.31 -5.57
C VAL A 431 -10.43 -8.06 -5.47
N ASP A 432 -9.91 -7.18 -6.32
CA ASP A 432 -8.51 -6.74 -6.27
C ASP A 432 -8.34 -5.22 -6.34
N ARG A 433 -7.12 -4.77 -6.03
CA ARG A 433 -6.75 -3.34 -6.07
C ARG A 433 -6.99 -2.70 -7.44
N ASP A 434 -6.96 -3.45 -8.53
CA ASP A 434 -7.23 -2.93 -9.88
C ASP A 434 -8.73 -2.65 -10.07
N SER A 435 -9.57 -3.56 -9.62
CA SER A 435 -11.03 -3.43 -9.64
C SER A 435 -11.49 -2.23 -8.79
N LEU A 436 -10.88 -2.06 -7.61
CA LEU A 436 -11.08 -0.89 -6.75
C LEU A 436 -10.66 0.42 -7.44
N LEU A 437 -9.47 0.45 -8.04
CA LEU A 437 -8.97 1.65 -8.70
C LEU A 437 -9.83 2.04 -9.92
N ARG A 438 -10.29 1.06 -10.71
CA ARG A 438 -11.21 1.27 -11.84
C ARG A 438 -12.56 1.82 -11.40
N ALA A 439 -13.05 1.37 -10.25
CA ALA A 439 -14.27 1.89 -9.66
C ALA A 439 -14.12 3.35 -9.23
N ILE A 440 -13.04 3.67 -8.54
CA ILE A 440 -12.69 5.04 -8.13
C ILE A 440 -12.53 5.94 -9.36
N SER A 441 -11.79 5.48 -10.38
CA SER A 441 -11.59 6.24 -11.62
C SER A 441 -12.90 6.60 -12.33
N ARG A 442 -13.82 5.63 -12.43
CA ARG A 442 -15.15 5.84 -13.03
C ARG A 442 -15.99 6.84 -12.26
N GLY A 443 -16.01 6.73 -10.93
CA GLY A 443 -16.74 7.68 -10.08
C GLY A 443 -16.16 9.10 -10.12
N ILE A 444 -14.86 9.25 -10.38
CA ILE A 444 -14.23 10.57 -10.60
C ILE A 444 -14.56 11.14 -11.99
N ALA A 445 -14.77 10.28 -12.99
CA ALA A 445 -15.04 10.68 -14.38
C ALA A 445 -16.51 10.99 -14.68
N SER A 446 -17.45 10.64 -13.79
CA SER A 446 -18.87 10.97 -13.92
C SER A 446 -19.22 12.43 -13.56
N ARG A 447 -18.21 13.31 -13.55
CA ARG A 447 -18.29 14.77 -13.45
C ARG A 447 -17.54 15.36 -14.63
#